data_AF-A0AAU5QPR1-F1
#
_entry.id   AF-A0AAU5QPR1-F1
#
_cell.length_a   1.000
_cell.length_b   1.000
_cell.length_c   1.000
_cell.angle_alpha   90.00
_cell.angle_beta   90.00
_cell.angle_gamma   90.00
#
_symmetry.space_group_name_H-M   'P 1'
#
loop_
_entity.id
_entity.type
_entity.pdbx_description
1 polymer ?
#
loop_
_entity_poly.entity_id
_entity_poly.type
_entity_poly.pdbx_seq_one_letter_code
_entity_poly.pdbx_strand_id
1 'polypeptide(L)'
;MNSLLVRGGVALALAGLATFAPAVAHADVSVKETQPFTGWAYENSPSKAKREAENMARRSALISGYLHEQCVLLYAYSTRLAPGYFAGDAAIRCTR
;
A
#
# COMPACT_ATOMS: atom_id res chain seq x y z
N MET A 1 23.32 27.82 -48.26
CA MET A 1 22.68 26.69 -47.58
C MET A 1 21.28 26.55 -48.15
N ASN A 2 20.92 25.31 -48.49
CA ASN A 2 20.00 24.95 -49.58
C ASN A 2 18.54 25.41 -49.44
N SER A 3 18.00 25.78 -50.59
CA SER A 3 16.59 25.90 -50.95
C SER A 3 15.80 24.60 -50.70
N LEU A 4 14.51 24.71 -50.40
CA LEU A 4 13.42 24.18 -51.26
C LEU A 4 12.03 24.47 -50.66
N LEU A 5 11.19 25.04 -51.53
CA LEU A 5 9.73 25.21 -51.43
C LEU A 5 9.04 23.85 -51.16
N VAL A 6 7.79 23.76 -50.68
CA VAL A 6 6.57 23.74 -51.52
C VAL A 6 5.40 23.36 -50.57
N ARG A 7 4.42 24.24 -50.31
CA ARG A 7 3.03 24.19 -50.83
C ARG A 7 2.46 22.79 -51.08
N GLY A 8 1.51 22.33 -50.26
CA GLY A 8 0.71 21.18 -50.66
C GLY A 8 -0.32 20.78 -49.62
N GLY A 9 -1.53 21.32 -49.73
CA GLY A 9 -2.68 20.65 -49.13
C GLY A 9 -2.94 19.32 -49.82
N VAL A 10 -3.62 18.41 -49.12
CA VAL A 10 -4.59 17.45 -49.63
C VAL A 10 -5.06 16.60 -48.45
N ALA A 11 -6.35 16.73 -48.12
CA ALA A 11 -7.06 15.76 -47.31
C ALA A 11 -7.19 14.49 -48.15
N LEU A 12 -6.63 13.38 -47.67
CA LEU A 12 -6.94 12.04 -48.14
C LEU A 12 -7.62 11.29 -47.00
N ALA A 13 -8.94 11.25 -47.09
CA ALA A 13 -9.70 10.15 -46.50
C ALA A 13 -9.27 8.87 -47.21
N LEU A 14 -9.06 7.79 -46.46
CA LEU A 14 -9.31 6.41 -46.89
C LEU A 14 -9.26 5.48 -45.68
N ALA A 15 -10.41 4.85 -45.44
CA ALA A 15 -10.60 3.78 -44.49
C ALA A 15 -9.62 2.64 -44.78
N GLY A 16 -8.85 2.25 -43.76
CA GLY A 16 -7.96 1.09 -43.78
C GLY A 16 -8.10 0.35 -42.46
N LEU A 17 -8.90 -0.71 -42.47
CA LEU A 17 -8.96 -1.73 -41.43
C LEU A 17 -7.56 -2.32 -41.21
N ALA A 18 -6.84 -1.82 -40.22
CA ALA A 18 -5.61 -2.45 -39.75
C ALA A 18 -5.50 -2.24 -38.23
N THR A 19 -5.95 -3.27 -37.52
CA THR A 19 -5.53 -3.60 -36.15
C THR A 19 -5.52 -2.44 -35.15
N PHE A 20 -6.66 -2.20 -34.51
CA PHE A 20 -6.67 -1.71 -33.13
C PHE A 20 -5.98 -2.75 -32.24
N ALA A 21 -4.65 -2.83 -32.29
CA ALA A 21 -3.91 -3.21 -31.10
C ALA A 21 -4.03 -1.98 -30.19
N PRO A 22 -4.72 -2.06 -29.05
CA PRO A 22 -4.49 -1.04 -28.05
C PRO A 22 -3.01 -1.20 -27.71
N ALA A 23 -2.18 -0.23 -28.11
CA ALA A 23 -1.00 0.08 -27.36
C ALA A 23 -1.50 0.60 -26.01
N VAL A 24 -1.98 -0.33 -25.18
CA VAL A 24 -2.01 -0.15 -23.75
C VAL A 24 -0.53 0.04 -23.41
N ALA A 25 -0.12 1.30 -23.36
CA ALA A 25 0.81 1.71 -22.36
C ALA A 25 0.24 1.14 -21.07
N HIS A 26 0.76 -0.01 -20.65
CA HIS A 26 0.62 -0.48 -19.31
C HIS A 26 1.30 0.61 -18.48
N ALA A 27 0.55 1.68 -18.17
CA ALA A 27 0.75 2.36 -16.91
C ALA A 27 0.70 1.21 -15.91
N ASP A 28 1.84 0.88 -15.32
CA ASP A 28 1.92 0.06 -14.14
C ASP A 28 0.92 0.66 -13.14
N VAL A 29 -0.33 0.17 -13.19
CA VAL A 29 -1.27 0.31 -12.10
C VAL A 29 -0.66 -0.61 -11.07
N SER A 30 0.32 -0.08 -10.34
CA SER A 30 0.91 -0.72 -9.19
C SER A 30 -0.25 -0.87 -8.22
N VAL A 31 -0.89 -2.05 -8.25
CA VAL A 31 -1.96 -2.40 -7.33
C VAL A 31 -1.30 -2.43 -5.97
N LYS A 32 -1.43 -1.33 -5.22
CA LYS A 32 -0.90 -1.22 -3.88
C LYS A 32 -1.55 -2.29 -3.01
N GLU A 33 -0.77 -3.29 -2.63
CA GLU A 33 -1.25 -4.38 -1.79
C GLU A 33 -1.38 -3.83 -0.38
N THR A 34 -2.60 -3.80 0.13
CA THR A 34 -2.90 -3.29 1.48
C THR A 34 -3.36 -4.43 2.37
N GLN A 35 -2.63 -4.68 3.45
CA GLN A 35 -2.94 -5.77 4.38
C GLN A 35 -3.01 -5.27 5.84
N PRO A 36 -4.07 -5.60 6.59
CA PRO A 36 -4.13 -5.34 8.02
C PRO A 36 -3.40 -6.43 8.80
N PHE A 37 -2.72 -6.02 9.88
CA PHE A 37 -2.10 -6.93 10.85
C PHE A 37 -2.53 -6.54 12.24
N THR A 38 -2.84 -7.53 13.07
CA THR A 38 -3.24 -7.33 14.46
C THR A 38 -2.26 -8.02 15.40
N GLY A 39 -2.21 -7.54 16.63
CA GLY A 39 -1.39 -8.11 17.68
C GLY A 39 -2.07 -7.94 19.04
N TRP A 40 -1.78 -8.87 19.93
CA TRP A 40 -2.31 -8.89 21.29
C TRP A 40 -1.19 -9.19 22.27
N ALA A 41 -1.29 -8.64 23.49
CA ALA A 41 -0.31 -8.90 24.53
C ALA A 41 -0.95 -8.83 25.91
N TYR A 42 -0.36 -9.51 26.88
CA TYR A 42 -0.77 -9.43 28.28
C TYR A 42 0.40 -8.94 29.12
N GLU A 43 0.21 -7.82 29.81
CA GLU A 43 1.28 -7.14 30.52
C GLU A 43 0.82 -6.52 31.84
N ASN A 44 1.79 -6.17 32.67
CA ASN A 44 1.54 -5.62 34.01
C ASN A 44 1.22 -4.11 34.03
N SER A 45 1.35 -3.44 32.89
CA SER A 45 1.06 -2.01 32.74
C SER A 45 0.37 -1.73 31.40
N PRO A 46 -0.50 -0.71 31.33
CA PRO A 46 -1.26 -0.42 30.12
C PRO A 46 -0.36 0.02 28.96
N SER A 47 0.68 0.82 29.24
CA SER A 47 1.63 1.27 28.21
C SER A 47 2.43 0.12 27.62
N LYS A 48 2.90 -0.82 28.45
CA LYS A 48 3.62 -2.00 27.99
C LYS A 48 2.71 -2.93 27.20
N ALA A 49 1.46 -3.14 27.65
CA ALA A 49 0.49 -3.95 26.92
C ALA A 49 0.25 -3.43 25.50
N LYS A 50 0.02 -2.12 25.34
CA LYS A 50 -0.14 -1.50 24.01
C LYS A 50 1.10 -1.66 23.14
N ARG A 51 2.28 -1.38 23.70
CA ARG A 51 3.55 -1.45 22.98
C ARG A 51 3.86 -2.87 22.50
N GLU A 52 3.68 -3.87 23.35
CA GLU A 52 3.92 -5.27 22.95
C GLU A 52 2.89 -5.79 21.95
N ALA A 53 1.62 -5.37 22.06
CA ALA A 53 0.61 -5.66 21.05
C ALA A 53 0.98 -5.05 19.69
N GLU A 54 1.43 -3.80 19.66
CA GLU A 54 1.92 -3.15 18.44
C GLU A 54 3.16 -3.85 17.87
N ASN A 55 4.14 -4.18 18.72
CA ASN A 55 5.34 -4.93 18.32
C ASN A 55 4.97 -6.28 17.69
N MET A 56 3.97 -6.98 18.25
CA MET A 56 3.47 -8.22 17.70
C MET A 56 2.85 -8.02 16.31
N ALA A 57 1.98 -7.02 16.15
CA ALA A 57 1.38 -6.70 14.85
C ALA A 57 2.46 -6.36 13.80
N ARG A 58 3.46 -5.56 14.18
CA ARG A 58 4.62 -5.20 13.34
C ARG A 58 5.48 -6.40 12.98
N ARG A 59 5.69 -7.34 13.91
CA ARG A 59 6.40 -8.58 13.63
C ARG A 59 5.66 -9.45 12.61
N SER A 60 4.34 -9.56 12.73
CA SER A 60 3.51 -10.25 11.73
C SER A 60 3.64 -9.62 10.34
N ALA A 61 3.61 -8.28 10.26
CA ALA A 61 3.82 -7.57 9.00
C ALA A 61 5.21 -7.81 8.41
N LEU A 62 6.26 -7.80 9.23
CA LEU A 62 7.63 -8.11 8.80
C LEU A 62 7.75 -9.54 8.24
N ILE A 63 7.10 -10.52 8.86
CA ILE A 63 7.06 -11.91 8.37
C ILE A 63 6.35 -11.99 7.00
N SER A 64 5.33 -11.16 6.78
CA SER A 64 4.65 -11.03 5.48
C SER A 64 5.41 -10.18 4.45
N GLY A 65 6.60 -9.68 4.79
CA GLY A 65 7.47 -8.94 3.89
C GLY A 65 7.14 -7.44 3.76
N TYR A 66 6.42 -6.86 4.73
CA TYR A 66 6.21 -5.41 4.80
C TYR A 66 7.29 -4.75 5.66
N LEU A 67 7.80 -3.59 5.22
CA LEU A 67 8.75 -2.79 5.97
C LEU A 67 8.04 -1.86 6.96
N HIS A 68 8.78 -1.32 7.93
CA HIS A 68 8.20 -0.50 9.00
C HIS A 68 7.59 0.80 8.46
N GLU A 69 8.25 1.44 7.49
CA GLU A 69 7.80 2.66 6.82
C GLU A 69 6.56 2.46 5.94
N GLN A 70 6.25 1.21 5.60
CA GLN A 70 5.06 0.84 4.83
C GLN A 70 3.83 0.63 5.72
N CYS A 71 3.99 0.69 7.04
CA CYS A 71 2.97 0.37 8.02
C CYS A 71 2.53 1.58 8.85
N VAL A 72 1.21 1.77 8.97
CA VAL A 72 0.59 2.83 9.78
C VAL A 72 -0.17 2.19 10.94
N LEU A 73 -0.02 2.75 12.14
CA LEU A 73 -0.79 2.33 13.31
C LEU A 73 -2.24 2.79 13.17
N LEU A 74 -3.19 1.87 13.19
CA LEU A 74 -4.62 2.18 13.18
C LEU A 74 -5.11 2.48 14.59
N TYR A 75 -4.79 1.59 15.52
CA TYR A 75 -5.13 1.76 16.93
C TYR A 75 -4.19 0.93 17.81
N ALA A 76 -4.05 1.37 19.06
CA ALA A 76 -3.46 0.58 20.15
C ALA A 76 -4.21 0.90 21.45
N TYR A 77 -4.94 -0.08 21.98
CA TYR A 77 -5.67 0.06 23.23
C TYR A 77 -5.22 -0.97 24.26
N SER A 78 -5.59 -0.71 25.50
CA SER A 78 -5.36 -1.63 26.61
C SER A 78 -6.60 -1.71 27.48
N THR A 79 -6.99 -2.92 27.85
CA THR A 79 -8.11 -3.19 28.75
C THR A 79 -7.56 -3.78 30.04
N ARG A 80 -7.97 -3.20 31.17
CA ARG A 80 -7.62 -3.76 32.49
C ARG A 80 -8.43 -5.02 32.74
N LEU A 81 -7.75 -6.13 32.98
CA LEU A 81 -8.39 -7.41 33.30
C LEU A 81 -8.40 -7.67 34.82
N ALA A 82 -7.33 -7.30 35.51
CA ALA A 82 -7.22 -7.40 36.97
C ALA A 82 -6.30 -6.30 37.53
N PRO A 83 -6.17 -6.11 38.85
CA PRO A 83 -5.15 -5.25 39.42
C PRO A 83 -3.74 -5.66 38.97
N GLY A 84 -3.04 -4.77 38.27
CA GLY A 84 -1.70 -5.05 37.74
C GLY A 84 -1.68 -6.00 36.54
N TYR A 85 -2.81 -6.22 35.85
CA TYR A 85 -2.88 -7.09 34.67
C TYR A 85 -3.75 -6.47 33.58
N PHE A 86 -3.16 -6.26 32.41
CA PHE A 86 -3.75 -5.57 31.26
C PHE A 86 -3.61 -6.41 30.00
N ALA A 87 -4.70 -6.50 29.24
CA ALA A 87 -4.68 -6.96 27.85
C ALA A 87 -4.41 -5.76 26.95
N GLY A 88 -3.52 -5.91 25.97
CA GLY A 88 -3.25 -4.95 24.90
C GLY A 88 -3.72 -5.52 23.57
N ASP A 89 -4.26 -4.66 22.73
CA ASP A 89 -4.64 -4.97 21.36
C ASP A 89 -4.19 -3.82 20.46
N ALA A 90 -3.60 -4.14 19.33
CA ALA A 90 -3.18 -3.17 18.34
C ALA A 90 -3.42 -3.69 16.94
N ALA A 91 -3.76 -2.78 16.03
CA ALA A 91 -3.81 -3.06 14.61
C ALA A 91 -2.97 -2.05 13.84
N ILE A 92 -2.24 -2.56 12.86
CA ILE A 92 -1.53 -1.76 11.87
C ILE A 92 -2.07 -2.10 10.49
N ARG A 93 -1.91 -1.17 9.55
CA ARG A 93 -2.20 -1.39 8.14
C ARG A 93 -0.93 -1.12 7.36
N CYS A 94 -0.50 -2.09 6.57
CA CYS A 94 0.67 -1.96 5.73
C CYS A 94 0.27 -1.89 4.26
N THR A 95 1.00 -1.11 3.46
CA THR A 95 0.74 -0.91 2.03
C THR A 95 2.07 -0.96 1.26
N ARG A 96 2.17 -1.82 0.25
CA ARG A 96 3.33 -1.92 -0.66
C ARG A 96 2.94 -1.77 -2.12
#